data_AF-A0A921ZE80-F1
#
_entry.id   AF-A0A921ZE80-F1
#
_cell.length_a   1.000
_cell.length_b   1.000
_cell.length_c   1.000
_cell.angle_alpha   90.00
_cell.angle_beta   90.00
_cell.angle_gamma   90.00
#
_symmetry.space_group_name_H-M   'P 1'
#
loop_
_entity.id
_entity.type
_entity.pdbx_description
1 polymer ?
#
loop_
_entity_poly.entity_id
_entity_poly.type
_entity_poly.pdbx_seq_one_letter_code
_entity_poly.pdbx_strand_id
1 'polypeptide(L)'
;MLFYITVTVLLVSAQAKFYTDCGSKLATVQSVGVSGCAENARECVLKRNSNVTISIDFTPTTDVSAITTEVHGVIMSLPVPFPLSQPDACKDNGLTCPIKVNL
;
A
#
# COMPACT_ATOMS: atom_id res chain seq x y z
N MET A 1 -25.45 45.96 2.02
CA MET A 1 -24.66 45.08 2.90
C MET A 1 -24.97 43.64 2.49
N LEU A 2 -24.22 43.09 1.53
CA LEU A 2 -24.37 41.71 1.06
C LEU A 2 -23.05 41.00 1.31
N PHE A 3 -23.02 40.14 2.32
CA PHE A 3 -21.88 39.28 2.63
C PHE A 3 -21.99 38.01 1.78
N TYR A 4 -21.14 37.87 0.76
CA TYR A 4 -20.97 36.61 0.04
C TYR A 4 -20.01 35.71 0.83
N ILE A 5 -20.53 34.66 1.45
CA ILE A 5 -19.71 33.59 2.04
C ILE A 5 -19.35 32.61 0.93
N THR A 6 -18.11 32.69 0.44
CA THR A 6 -17.54 31.70 -0.47
C THR A 6 -17.03 30.52 0.35
N VAL A 7 -17.76 29.39 0.32
CA VAL A 7 -17.30 28.13 0.90
C VAL A 7 -16.28 27.51 -0.06
N THR A 8 -14.99 27.65 0.23
CA THR A 8 -13.92 26.94 -0.49
C THR A 8 -13.83 25.51 0.03
N VAL A 9 -14.31 24.55 -0.77
CA VAL A 9 -14.11 23.12 -0.52
C VAL A 9 -12.66 22.77 -0.89
N LEU A 10 -11.83 22.47 0.11
CA LEU A 10 -10.50 21.89 -0.11
C LEU A 10 -10.67 20.41 -0.46
N LEU A 11 -10.58 20.08 -1.75
CA LEU A 11 -10.39 18.71 -2.21
C LEU A 11 -8.96 18.29 -1.86
N VAL A 12 -8.78 17.65 -0.71
CA VAL A 12 -7.54 16.95 -0.37
C VAL A 12 -7.43 15.74 -1.30
N SER A 13 -6.62 15.85 -2.35
CA SER A 13 -6.24 14.70 -3.17
C SER A 13 -5.15 13.92 -2.43
N ALA A 14 -5.51 12.78 -1.82
CA ALA A 14 -4.55 11.82 -1.29
C ALA A 14 -3.88 11.10 -2.47
N GLN A 15 -2.72 11.58 -2.91
CA GLN A 15 -1.92 10.87 -3.90
C GLN A 15 -1.09 9.82 -3.15
N ALA A 16 -1.32 8.54 -3.44
CA ALA A 16 -0.47 7.44 -2.96
C ALA A 16 0.94 7.63 -3.54
N LYS A 17 1.85 8.21 -2.76
CA LYS A 17 3.06 8.86 -3.29
C LYS A 17 4.17 7.89 -3.69
N PHE A 18 4.20 6.70 -3.11
CA PHE A 18 5.27 5.70 -3.30
C PHE A 18 4.79 4.43 -4.00
N TYR A 19 3.68 4.51 -4.72
CA TYR A 19 3.05 3.34 -5.32
C TYR A 19 2.76 3.55 -6.80
N THR A 20 2.98 2.49 -7.56
CA THR A 20 2.53 2.36 -8.94
C THR A 20 2.01 0.93 -9.06
N ASP A 21 0.77 0.78 -9.52
CA ASP A 21 0.21 -0.55 -9.75
C ASP A 21 0.97 -1.25 -10.87
N CYS A 22 1.56 -2.40 -10.54
CA CYS A 22 2.31 -3.25 -11.46
C CYS A 22 1.46 -4.36 -12.11
N GLY A 23 0.14 -4.37 -11.90
CA GLY A 23 -0.79 -5.28 -12.59
C GLY A 23 -1.67 -6.09 -11.64
N SER A 24 -2.31 -5.43 -10.68
CA SER A 24 -3.23 -6.07 -9.74
C SER A 24 -4.49 -6.58 -10.46
N LYS A 25 -4.82 -7.88 -10.30
CA LYS A 25 -5.94 -8.54 -11.03
C LYS A 25 -7.11 -8.96 -10.16
N LEU A 26 -6.83 -9.38 -8.93
CA LEU A 26 -7.82 -9.95 -8.00
C LEU A 26 -8.20 -8.99 -6.86
N ALA A 27 -7.68 -7.76 -6.91
CA ALA A 27 -7.94 -6.72 -5.94
C ALA A 27 -7.65 -5.35 -6.54
N THR A 28 -8.31 -4.32 -6.00
CA THR A 28 -7.99 -2.92 -6.23
C THR A 28 -7.19 -2.40 -5.05
N VAL A 29 -5.98 -1.91 -5.28
CA VAL A 29 -5.18 -1.25 -4.23
C VAL A 29 -5.68 0.18 -4.04
N GLN A 30 -6.06 0.50 -2.81
CA GLN A 30 -6.57 1.80 -2.42
C GLN A 30 -5.43 2.71 -1.95
N SER A 31 -4.49 2.17 -1.17
CA SER A 31 -3.43 2.94 -0.54
C SER A 31 -2.21 2.05 -0.26
N VAL A 32 -1.03 2.66 -0.27
CA VAL A 32 0.21 2.05 0.20
C VAL A 32 0.93 3.04 1.10
N GLY A 33 1.21 2.61 2.33
CA GLY A 33 1.95 3.36 3.34
C GLY A 33 3.31 2.73 3.62
N VAL A 34 4.31 3.58 3.89
CA VAL A 34 5.63 3.14 4.35
C VAL A 34 6.05 3.98 5.54
N SER A 35 6.28 3.33 6.69
CA SER A 35 6.63 4.03 7.92
C SER A 35 7.98 4.74 7.82
N GLY A 36 8.10 5.90 8.46
CA GLY A 36 9.38 6.62 8.56
C GLY A 36 9.76 7.45 7.33
N CYS A 37 8.88 7.55 6.34
CA CYS A 37 9.05 8.40 5.17
C CYS A 37 8.22 9.68 5.32
N ALA A 38 8.81 10.82 4.92
CA ALA A 38 8.14 12.10 5.02
C ALA A 38 7.09 12.26 3.90
N GLU A 39 5.93 12.84 4.24
CA GLU A 39 4.83 13.09 3.29
C GLU A 39 5.27 13.88 2.06
N ASN A 40 6.23 14.78 2.21
CA ASN A 40 6.76 15.61 1.13
C ASN A 40 7.96 14.98 0.38
N ALA A 41 8.43 13.79 0.77
CA ALA A 41 9.55 13.12 0.10
C ALA A 41 9.19 12.62 -1.31
N ARG A 42 10.15 12.68 -2.25
CA ARG A 42 9.97 12.17 -3.62
C ARG A 42 10.17 10.66 -3.72
N GLU A 43 10.94 10.12 -2.78
CA GLU A 43 11.25 8.70 -2.64
C GLU A 43 11.28 8.34 -1.16
N CYS A 44 11.05 7.07 -0.85
CA CYS A 44 11.07 6.56 0.52
C CYS A 44 12.40 5.83 0.78
N VAL A 45 13.32 6.51 1.47
CA VAL A 45 14.66 5.97 1.76
C VAL A 45 14.59 5.03 2.96
N LEU A 46 14.72 3.73 2.72
CA LEU A 46 14.77 2.72 3.78
C LEU A 46 16.19 2.66 4.35
N LYS A 47 16.34 2.98 5.64
CA LYS A 47 17.65 3.01 6.30
C LYS A 47 18.08 1.60 6.69
N ARG A 48 19.34 1.25 6.42
CA ARG A 48 19.94 0.01 6.90
C ARG A 48 19.86 -0.07 8.43
N ASN A 49 19.67 -1.29 8.94
CA ASN A 49 19.55 -1.57 10.38
C ASN A 49 18.41 -0.79 11.06
N SER A 50 17.31 -0.54 10.33
CA SER A 50 16.09 0.04 10.88
C SER A 50 14.88 -0.83 10.51
N ASN A 51 13.84 -0.73 11.33
CA ASN A 51 12.57 -1.41 11.06
C ASN A 51 11.66 -0.48 10.25
N VAL A 52 11.02 -1.05 9.25
CA VAL A 52 10.05 -0.37 8.38
C VAL A 52 8.81 -1.25 8.28
N THR A 53 7.65 -0.64 8.43
CA THR A 53 6.36 -1.26 8.17
C THR A 53 5.81 -0.74 6.84
N ILE A 54 5.44 -1.67 5.97
CA ILE A 54 4.70 -1.38 4.73
C ILE A 54 3.25 -1.82 4.97
N SER A 55 2.31 -0.94 4.69
CA SER A 55 0.87 -1.19 4.83
C SER A 55 0.21 -1.04 3.46
N ILE A 56 -0.67 -1.97 3.11
CA ILE A 56 -1.38 -1.98 1.83
C ILE A 56 -2.86 -2.13 2.13
N ASP A 57 -3.63 -1.12 1.76
CA ASP A 57 -5.08 -1.18 1.79
C ASP A 57 -5.58 -1.63 0.42
N PHE A 58 -6.33 -2.72 0.37
CA PHE A 58 -6.86 -3.26 -0.88
C PHE A 58 -8.28 -3.79 -0.69
N THR A 59 -9.05 -3.75 -1.77
CA THR A 59 -10.37 -4.40 -1.86
C THR A 59 -10.26 -5.60 -2.78
N PRO A 60 -10.48 -6.84 -2.31
CA PRO A 60 -10.52 -8.00 -3.20
C PRO A 60 -11.72 -7.93 -4.15
N THR A 61 -11.59 -8.47 -5.35
CA THR A 61 -12.69 -8.59 -6.33
C THR A 61 -13.34 -9.97 -6.37
N THR A 62 -12.77 -10.92 -5.63
CA THR A 62 -13.27 -12.29 -5.44
C THR A 62 -12.95 -12.76 -4.03
N ASP A 63 -13.60 -13.82 -3.57
CA ASP A 63 -13.21 -14.48 -2.32
C ASP A 63 -11.77 -15.03 -2.42
N VAL A 64 -10.98 -14.81 -1.37
CA VAL A 64 -9.58 -15.23 -1.29
C VAL A 64 -9.37 -16.05 -0.01
N SER A 65 -8.96 -17.31 -0.16
CA SER A 65 -8.74 -18.22 0.98
C SER A 65 -7.34 -18.14 1.58
N ALA A 66 -6.35 -17.73 0.78
CA ALA A 66 -4.95 -17.63 1.19
C ALA A 66 -4.27 -16.49 0.42
N ILE A 67 -3.32 -15.82 1.09
CA ILE A 67 -2.55 -14.71 0.52
C ILE A 67 -1.08 -14.93 0.83
N THR A 68 -0.24 -14.82 -0.19
CA THR A 68 1.21 -14.91 -0.06
C THR A 68 1.84 -13.57 -0.42
N THR A 69 2.67 -13.05 0.47
CA THR A 69 3.42 -11.81 0.29
C THR A 69 4.74 -12.11 -0.41
N GLU A 70 5.00 -11.38 -1.50
CA GLU A 70 6.24 -11.46 -2.27
C GLU A 70 6.85 -10.07 -2.38
N VAL A 71 8.15 -9.95 -2.13
CA VAL A 71 8.88 -8.68 -2.20
C VAL A 71 10.05 -8.82 -3.15
N HIS A 72 10.19 -7.86 -4.06
CA HIS A 72 11.29 -7.81 -5.02
C HIS A 72 11.95 -6.43 -4.99
N GLY A 73 13.28 -6.39 -4.96
CA GLY A 73 14.07 -5.19 -5.22
C GLY A 73 14.48 -5.14 -6.70
N VAL A 74 14.22 -4.03 -7.38
CA VAL A 74 14.62 -3.88 -8.79
C VAL A 74 15.97 -3.17 -8.87
N ILE A 75 17.00 -3.86 -9.34
CA ILE A 75 18.37 -3.32 -9.50
C ILE A 75 18.74 -3.39 -10.98
N MET A 76 19.05 -2.25 -11.60
CA MET A 76 19.35 -2.18 -13.05
C MET A 76 18.28 -2.90 -13.91
N SER A 77 16.99 -2.68 -13.58
CA SER A 77 15.83 -3.32 -14.21
C SER A 77 15.69 -4.84 -14.01
N LEU A 78 16.54 -5.46 -13.19
CA LEU A 78 16.42 -6.87 -12.82
C LEU A 78 15.69 -6.99 -11.46
N PRO A 79 14.54 -7.70 -11.38
CA PRO A 79 13.90 -8.00 -10.11
C PRO A 79 14.70 -9.06 -9.34
N VAL A 80 15.11 -8.73 -8.12
CA VAL A 80 15.82 -9.60 -7.19
C VAL A 80 14.89 -9.90 -6.01
N PRO A 81 14.60 -11.16 -5.68
CA PRO A 81 13.70 -11.50 -4.58
C PRO A 81 14.28 -11.09 -3.23
N PHE A 82 13.44 -10.53 -2.37
CA PHE A 82 13.74 -10.25 -0.98
C PHE A 82 13.01 -11.27 -0.09
N PRO A 83 13.73 -12.21 0.54
CA PRO A 83 13.11 -13.29 1.29
C PRO A 83 12.43 -12.75 2.56
N LEU A 84 11.18 -13.16 2.78
CA LEU A 84 10.44 -12.90 4.01
C LEU A 84 10.50 -14.12 4.92
N SER A 85 10.65 -13.89 6.23
CA SER A 85 10.60 -14.96 7.23
C SER A 85 9.20 -15.58 7.35
N GLN A 86 8.16 -14.79 7.09
CA GLN A 86 6.76 -15.22 7.07
C GLN A 86 6.06 -14.63 5.83
N PRO A 87 5.96 -15.37 4.72
CA PRO A 87 5.27 -14.90 3.52
C PRO A 87 3.76 -15.13 3.56
N ASP A 88 3.20 -15.90 4.50
CA ASP A 88 1.76 -16.09 4.62
C ASP A 88 1.10 -14.83 5.24
N ALA A 89 0.43 -14.04 4.42
CA ALA A 89 -0.19 -12.79 4.87
C ALA A 89 -1.43 -13.04 5.76
N CYS A 90 -1.99 -14.26 5.74
CA CYS A 90 -3.07 -14.66 6.64
C CYS A 90 -2.56 -15.00 8.05
N LYS A 91 -1.24 -15.03 8.27
CA LYS A 91 -0.61 -15.27 9.57
C LYS A 91 0.13 -14.03 10.04
N ASP A 92 -0.16 -13.56 11.25
CA ASP A 92 0.59 -12.51 11.96
C ASP A 92 0.72 -11.15 11.23
N ASN A 93 -0.01 -10.94 10.13
CA ASN A 93 0.07 -9.77 9.26
C ASN A 93 -1.26 -8.98 9.19
N GLY A 94 -2.10 -9.10 10.22
CA GLY A 94 -3.33 -8.30 10.36
C GLY A 94 -4.50 -8.70 9.45
N LEU A 95 -4.36 -9.75 8.64
CA LEU A 95 -5.45 -10.29 7.82
C LEU A 95 -6.01 -11.57 8.45
N THR A 96 -7.33 -11.70 8.45
CA THR A 96 -8.01 -12.95 8.80
C THR A 96 -8.56 -13.56 7.53
N CYS A 97 -8.07 -14.75 7.17
CA CYS A 97 -8.54 -15.48 6.00
C CYS A 97 -9.58 -16.55 6.39
N PRO A 98 -10.55 -16.85 5.52
CA PRO A 98 -10.71 -16.33 4.15
C PRO A 98 -11.21 -14.88 4.12
N ILE A 99 -10.67 -14.07 3.21
CA ILE A 99 -11.18 -12.73 2.93
C ILE A 99 -12.35 -12.87 1.97
N LYS A 100 -13.50 -12.31 2.36
CA LYS A 100 -14.69 -12.25 1.52
C LYS A 100 -14.75 -10.95 0.75
N VAL A 101 -15.32 -11.01 -0.45
CA VAL A 101 -15.68 -9.79 -1.17
C VAL A 101 -16.78 -9.08 -0.37
N ASN A 102 -16.53 -7.81 -0.01
CA ASN A 102 -17.58 -6.95 0.52
C ASN A 102 -18.28 -6.32 -0.68
N LEU A 103 -19.42 -6.91 -1.06
CA LEU A 103 -20.33 -6.39 -2.09
C LEU A 103 -20.99 -5.08 -1.64
#